data_AF-A0A838D9V4-F1
#
_entry.id   AF-A0A838D9V4-F1
#
_cell.length_a   1.000
_cell.length_b   1.000
_cell.length_c   1.000
_cell.angle_alpha   90.00
_cell.angle_beta   90.00
_cell.angle_gamma   90.00
#
_symmetry.space_group_name_H-M   'P 1'
#
loop_
_entity.id
_entity.type
_entity.pdbx_description
1 polymer ?
#
loop_
_entity_poly.entity_id
_entity_poly.type
_entity_poly.pdbx_seq_one_letter_code
_entity_poly.pdbx_strand_id
1 'polypeptide(L)'
;MVEAVMLWNEPNNKSHWDNALDPEWRQFGEMVNLAARAIAAENDTVLRVLGGMSPIDAGWIKRMEEFGVLETLDAVAVHGFPLDWNNWMLDEWPNWLREIQAVTDLPVWVSEVGISTFGAEEVQEFGLRRTAELLIGRAPRIHWYSLYDLPAAWPATTRHKEAEGSSYYRHFHMGLLREDGTPKKALQHFSEFTPELGICQWFHFEDHRLDDAVRWLRELGVKHLRTGLSWADSFRPNADAWFDRQMAALEEFDVTITYCFTPEHRGIAPHHTSPPLVNEEYAEFCARMTRRYVPQRSVATST
;
A
#
# COMPACT_ATOMS: atom_id res chain seq x y z
N MET A 1 2.16 -8.66 -13.89
CA MET A 1 2.04 -7.41 -14.65
C MET A 1 1.50 -6.31 -13.75
N VAL A 2 1.94 -5.06 -13.91
CA VAL A 2 1.40 -3.94 -13.14
C VAL A 2 -0.02 -3.61 -13.62
N GLU A 3 -1.02 -3.72 -12.75
CA GLU A 3 -2.41 -3.32 -13.02
C GLU A 3 -2.71 -1.87 -12.59
N ALA A 4 -1.97 -1.36 -11.60
CA ALA A 4 -2.20 -0.04 -11.03
C ALA A 4 -0.93 0.56 -10.40
N VAL A 5 -0.90 1.88 -10.29
CA VAL A 5 0.07 2.64 -9.49
C VAL A 5 -0.66 3.43 -8.41
N MET A 6 -0.16 3.38 -7.18
CA MET A 6 -0.75 4.05 -6.02
C MET A 6 0.16 5.19 -5.56
N LEU A 7 -0.42 6.37 -5.39
CA LEU A 7 0.30 7.57 -4.97
C LEU A 7 0.23 7.71 -3.45
N TRP A 8 1.34 7.37 -2.79
CA TRP A 8 1.58 7.35 -1.35
C TRP A 8 0.98 6.18 -0.56
N ASN A 9 1.41 6.06 0.70
CA ASN A 9 0.89 5.12 1.70
C ASN A 9 0.37 5.90 2.92
N GLU A 10 -0.85 5.67 3.39
CA GLU A 10 -1.44 6.32 4.57
C GLU A 10 -1.22 7.86 4.67
N PRO A 11 -1.49 8.66 3.63
CA PRO A 11 -1.16 10.09 3.59
C PRO A 11 -1.87 10.96 4.63
N ASN A 12 -2.94 10.48 5.28
CA ASN A 12 -3.57 11.16 6.43
C ASN A 12 -3.07 10.68 7.80
N ASN A 13 -2.08 9.77 7.84
CA ASN A 13 -1.40 9.33 9.05
C ASN A 13 -0.11 10.14 9.27
N LYS A 14 0.08 10.73 10.46
CA LYS A 14 1.34 11.41 10.84
C LYS A 14 2.60 10.54 10.66
N SER A 15 2.42 9.22 10.75
CA SER A 15 3.46 8.21 10.58
C SER A 15 3.95 8.04 9.13
N HIS A 16 3.26 8.66 8.17
CA HIS A 16 3.55 8.55 6.74
C HIS A 16 3.52 9.90 6.00
N TRP A 17 2.85 10.92 6.55
CA TRP A 17 2.91 12.31 6.06
C TRP A 17 2.93 13.28 7.25
N ASP A 18 3.91 14.20 7.30
CA ASP A 18 4.06 15.13 8.41
C ASP A 18 3.04 16.29 8.33
N ASN A 19 1.93 16.11 9.04
CA ASN A 19 0.87 17.11 9.15
C ASN A 19 1.25 18.34 10.01
N ALA A 20 2.41 18.38 10.66
CA ALA A 20 2.91 19.64 11.23
C ALA A 20 3.52 20.56 10.15
N LEU A 21 4.01 19.97 9.05
CA LEU A 21 4.57 20.69 7.89
C LEU A 21 3.52 20.96 6.80
N ASP A 22 2.49 20.12 6.69
CA ASP A 22 1.37 20.31 5.76
C ASP A 22 0.01 19.98 6.44
N PRO A 23 -0.46 20.83 7.38
CA PRO A 23 -1.65 20.56 8.23
C PRO A 23 -2.98 20.51 7.48
N GLU A 24 -2.99 20.94 6.22
CA GLU A 24 -4.16 20.92 5.36
C GLU A 24 -4.01 19.99 4.15
N TRP A 25 -2.94 19.18 4.07
CA TRP A 25 -2.64 18.31 2.92
C TRP A 25 -2.58 19.04 1.56
N ARG A 26 -2.23 20.34 1.55
CA ARG A 26 -2.18 21.15 0.33
C ARG A 26 -0.98 20.78 -0.52
N GLN A 27 0.18 20.61 0.11
CA GLN A 27 1.38 20.15 -0.59
C GLN A 27 1.19 18.70 -1.06
N PHE A 28 0.54 17.86 -0.24
CA PHE A 28 0.17 16.50 -0.64
C PHE A 28 -0.71 16.49 -1.89
N GLY A 29 -1.79 17.28 -1.91
CA GLY A 29 -2.69 17.36 -3.06
C GLY A 29 -2.01 17.87 -4.33
N GLU A 30 -1.14 18.88 -4.23
CA GLU A 30 -0.34 19.37 -5.35
C GLU A 30 0.64 18.31 -5.86
N MET A 31 1.36 17.63 -4.95
CA MET A 31 2.30 16.55 -5.26
C MET A 31 1.61 15.38 -5.98
N VAL A 32 0.45 14.94 -5.50
CA VAL A 32 -0.34 13.87 -6.13
C VAL A 32 -0.83 14.30 -7.51
N ASN A 33 -1.35 15.52 -7.65
CA ASN A 33 -1.79 16.08 -8.94
C ASN A 33 -0.65 16.15 -9.97
N LEU A 34 0.55 16.55 -9.56
CA LEU A 34 1.74 16.57 -10.43
C LEU A 34 2.14 15.15 -10.83
N ALA A 35 2.22 14.22 -9.87
CA ALA A 35 2.57 12.84 -10.13
C ALA A 35 1.55 12.12 -11.03
N ALA A 36 0.24 12.31 -10.82
CA ALA A 36 -0.81 11.70 -11.63
C ALA A 36 -0.78 12.17 -13.10
N ARG A 37 -0.46 13.46 -13.34
CA ARG A 37 -0.22 13.98 -14.70
C ARG A 37 1.06 13.42 -15.32
N ALA A 38 2.13 13.32 -14.54
CA ALA A 38 3.41 12.79 -15.01
C ALA A 38 3.33 11.28 -15.34
N ILE A 39 2.59 10.50 -14.55
CA ILE A 39 2.24 9.10 -14.84
C ILE A 39 1.46 9.01 -16.15
N ALA A 40 0.38 9.80 -16.31
CA ALA A 40 -0.47 9.76 -17.50
C ALA A 40 0.29 10.14 -18.80
N ALA A 41 1.35 10.96 -18.71
CA ALA A 41 2.21 11.28 -19.84
C ALA A 41 3.10 10.11 -20.30
N GLU A 42 3.37 9.14 -19.42
CA GLU A 42 4.14 7.91 -19.72
C GLU A 42 3.23 6.73 -20.06
N ASN A 43 2.09 6.63 -19.37
CA ASN A 43 1.04 5.64 -19.62
C ASN A 43 -0.31 6.18 -19.12
N ASP A 44 -1.18 6.53 -20.06
CA ASP A 44 -2.55 7.02 -19.83
C ASP A 44 -3.59 5.92 -19.53
N THR A 45 -3.19 4.65 -19.64
CA THR A 45 -4.07 3.47 -19.41
C THR A 45 -3.86 2.78 -18.06
N VAL A 46 -2.80 3.12 -17.31
CA VAL A 46 -2.61 2.55 -15.96
C VAL A 46 -3.52 3.23 -14.95
N LEU A 47 -4.19 2.42 -14.12
CA LEU A 47 -5.02 2.93 -13.03
C LEU A 47 -4.15 3.64 -12.00
N ARG A 48 -4.48 4.89 -11.69
CA ARG A 48 -3.85 5.70 -10.64
C ARG A 48 -4.75 5.69 -9.41
N VAL A 49 -4.22 5.25 -8.27
CA VAL A 49 -4.98 5.06 -7.03
C VAL A 49 -4.49 6.05 -5.98
N LEU A 50 -5.42 6.74 -5.30
CA LEU A 50 -5.07 7.56 -4.13
C LEU A 50 -4.54 6.66 -3.00
N GLY A 51 -3.42 7.04 -2.40
CA GLY A 51 -2.79 6.31 -1.30
C GLY A 51 -3.78 5.97 -0.18
N GLY A 52 -3.79 4.69 0.24
CA GLY A 52 -4.80 4.17 1.15
C GLY A 52 -4.81 4.88 2.49
N MET A 53 -5.95 5.50 2.84
CA MET A 53 -6.08 6.34 4.03
C MET A 53 -6.17 5.52 5.33
N SER A 54 -5.58 6.03 6.40
CA SER A 54 -5.52 5.42 7.73
C SER A 54 -5.36 6.54 8.78
N PRO A 55 -6.40 6.89 9.56
CA PRO A 55 -7.72 6.28 9.64
C PRO A 55 -8.57 6.50 8.39
N ILE A 56 -9.68 5.76 8.31
CA ILE A 56 -10.74 5.99 7.31
C ILE A 56 -11.45 7.32 7.64
N ASP A 57 -11.49 8.25 6.68
CA ASP A 57 -11.97 9.62 6.89
C ASP A 57 -12.60 10.21 5.60
N ALA A 58 -13.92 10.34 5.60
CA ALA A 58 -14.67 10.95 4.50
C ALA A 58 -14.44 12.47 4.36
N GLY A 59 -14.04 13.16 5.44
CA GLY A 59 -13.66 14.57 5.41
C GLY A 59 -12.32 14.79 4.69
N TRP A 60 -11.38 13.85 4.84
CA TRP A 60 -10.12 13.87 4.09
C TRP A 60 -10.35 13.66 2.59
N ILE A 61 -11.26 12.77 2.19
CA ILE A 61 -11.62 12.61 0.76
C ILE A 61 -12.21 13.90 0.16
N LYS A 62 -13.14 14.57 0.85
CA LYS A 62 -13.67 15.87 0.38
C LYS A 62 -12.59 16.94 0.25
N ARG A 63 -11.60 16.94 1.14
CA ARG A 63 -10.45 17.84 1.05
C ARG A 63 -9.56 17.54 -0.17
N MET A 64 -9.42 16.27 -0.54
CA MET A 64 -8.72 15.88 -1.78
C MET A 64 -9.53 16.26 -3.03
N GLU A 65 -10.87 16.16 -2.97
CA GLU A 65 -11.79 16.67 -4.01
C GLU A 65 -11.67 18.20 -4.18
N GLU A 66 -11.66 18.97 -3.08
CA GLU A 66 -11.44 20.43 -3.09
C GLU A 66 -10.10 20.84 -3.72
N PHE A 67 -9.10 19.95 -3.74
CA PHE A 67 -7.80 20.17 -4.37
C PHE A 67 -7.71 19.60 -5.80
N GLY A 68 -8.83 19.14 -6.38
CA GLY A 68 -8.90 18.55 -7.72
C GLY A 68 -8.21 17.18 -7.85
N VAL A 69 -7.76 16.56 -6.75
CA VAL A 69 -6.98 15.32 -6.78
C VAL A 69 -7.78 14.18 -7.41
N LEU A 70 -9.06 14.07 -7.06
CA LEU A 70 -9.94 12.99 -7.55
C LEU A 70 -10.20 13.07 -9.06
N GLU A 71 -10.01 14.23 -9.69
CA GLU A 71 -10.13 14.38 -11.16
C GLU A 71 -8.96 13.73 -11.92
N THR A 72 -7.86 13.42 -11.23
CA THR A 72 -6.63 12.89 -11.83
C THR A 72 -6.42 11.39 -11.57
N LEU A 73 -7.33 10.74 -10.83
CA LEU A 73 -7.20 9.39 -10.31
C LEU A 73 -8.39 8.51 -10.70
N ASP A 74 -8.17 7.20 -10.71
CA ASP A 74 -9.10 6.19 -11.19
C ASP A 74 -9.73 5.38 -10.03
N ALA A 75 -9.19 5.49 -8.82
CA ALA A 75 -9.71 4.90 -7.59
C ALA A 75 -9.20 5.61 -6.33
N VAL A 76 -9.90 5.43 -5.20
CA VAL A 76 -9.41 5.77 -3.86
C VAL A 76 -9.24 4.52 -3.01
N ALA A 77 -8.44 4.57 -1.95
CA ALA A 77 -8.23 3.41 -1.09
C ALA A 77 -8.31 3.71 0.42
N VAL A 78 -8.62 2.68 1.20
CA VAL A 78 -8.72 2.70 2.67
C VAL A 78 -7.92 1.57 3.28
N HIS A 79 -7.37 1.81 4.48
CA HIS A 79 -6.72 0.81 5.31
C HIS A 79 -7.53 0.56 6.60
N GLY A 80 -7.43 -0.64 7.17
CA GLY A 80 -8.09 -0.93 8.45
C GLY A 80 -7.54 -2.14 9.21
N PHE A 81 -7.35 -1.93 10.51
CA PHE A 81 -6.74 -2.84 11.47
C PHE A 81 -7.53 -2.81 12.82
N PRO A 82 -8.83 -3.15 12.82
CA PRO A 82 -9.75 -2.95 13.95
C PRO A 82 -9.50 -3.83 15.18
N LEU A 83 -8.63 -4.86 15.09
CA LEU A 83 -8.21 -5.64 16.26
C LEU A 83 -6.84 -5.20 16.81
N ASP A 84 -6.24 -4.15 16.24
CA ASP A 84 -4.86 -3.75 16.50
C ASP A 84 -4.70 -2.28 16.90
N TRP A 85 -4.89 -1.33 15.97
CA TRP A 85 -4.69 0.10 16.23
C TRP A 85 -5.81 1.02 15.71
N ASN A 86 -6.84 0.47 15.05
CA ASN A 86 -8.06 1.22 14.77
C ASN A 86 -9.10 1.00 15.87
N ASN A 87 -9.70 2.08 16.38
CA ASN A 87 -10.61 2.06 17.52
C ASN A 87 -12.08 1.87 17.10
N TRP A 88 -12.35 0.85 16.28
CA TRP A 88 -13.69 0.47 15.82
C TRP A 88 -13.78 -1.06 15.66
N MET A 89 -14.99 -1.62 15.75
CA MET A 89 -15.23 -3.06 15.76
C MET A 89 -15.10 -3.66 14.36
N LEU A 90 -14.56 -4.88 14.24
CA LEU A 90 -14.36 -5.56 12.94
C LEU A 90 -15.63 -5.57 12.04
N ASP A 91 -16.80 -5.78 12.64
CA ASP A 91 -18.11 -5.79 11.95
C ASP A 91 -18.55 -4.43 11.38
N GLU A 92 -17.85 -3.33 11.69
CA GLU A 92 -18.12 -1.98 11.15
C GLU A 92 -17.45 -1.74 9.79
N TRP A 93 -16.61 -2.67 9.30
CA TRP A 93 -15.98 -2.60 7.96
C TRP A 93 -16.93 -2.20 6.83
N PRO A 94 -18.13 -2.82 6.69
CA PRO A 94 -19.06 -2.42 5.64
C PRO A 94 -19.63 -1.01 5.82
N ASN A 95 -19.65 -0.48 7.04
CA ASN A 95 -20.11 0.89 7.32
C ASN A 95 -19.06 1.90 6.85
N TRP A 96 -17.79 1.67 7.19
CA TRP A 96 -16.67 2.51 6.76
C TRP A 96 -16.53 2.58 5.23
N LEU A 97 -16.71 1.46 4.53
CA LEU A 97 -16.75 1.48 3.06
C LEU A 97 -17.90 2.35 2.53
N ARG A 98 -19.11 2.21 3.10
CA ARG A 98 -20.27 3.03 2.70
C ARG A 98 -20.09 4.51 3.00
N GLU A 99 -19.36 4.87 4.05
CA GLU A 99 -19.07 6.26 4.41
C GLU A 99 -18.19 6.94 3.34
N ILE A 100 -17.14 6.27 2.87
CA ILE A 100 -16.31 6.77 1.77
C ILE A 100 -17.07 6.75 0.43
N GLN A 101 -17.79 5.66 0.14
CA GLN A 101 -18.63 5.54 -1.07
C GLN A 101 -19.76 6.59 -1.14
N ALA A 102 -20.14 7.21 -0.02
CA ALA A 102 -21.12 8.29 0.02
C ALA A 102 -20.53 9.68 -0.32
N VAL A 103 -19.22 9.79 -0.50
CA VAL A 103 -18.51 11.06 -0.74
C VAL A 103 -17.56 11.02 -1.94
N THR A 104 -17.58 9.96 -2.74
CA THR A 104 -16.89 9.89 -4.04
C THR A 104 -17.55 8.86 -4.96
N ASP A 105 -17.60 9.15 -6.26
CA ASP A 105 -18.01 8.20 -7.29
C ASP A 105 -16.88 7.23 -7.70
N LEU A 106 -15.64 7.46 -7.24
CA LEU A 106 -14.51 6.59 -7.55
C LEU A 106 -14.61 5.24 -6.81
N PRO A 107 -14.18 4.13 -7.43
CA PRO A 107 -14.09 2.84 -6.76
C PRO A 107 -13.24 2.91 -5.47
N VAL A 108 -13.77 2.39 -4.37
CA VAL A 108 -13.09 2.35 -3.06
C VAL A 108 -12.43 1.00 -2.84
N TRP A 109 -11.10 0.98 -2.82
CA TRP A 109 -10.26 -0.21 -2.61
C TRP A 109 -9.91 -0.38 -1.12
N VAL A 110 -9.76 -1.62 -0.66
CA VAL A 110 -9.11 -1.91 0.63
C VAL A 110 -7.66 -2.30 0.35
N SER A 111 -6.75 -1.32 0.36
CA SER A 111 -5.35 -1.53 -0.05
C SER A 111 -4.46 -2.11 1.03
N GLU A 112 -4.88 -2.06 2.31
CA GLU A 112 -4.36 -2.89 3.40
C GLU A 112 -5.47 -3.22 4.38
N VAL A 113 -5.62 -4.50 4.70
CA VAL A 113 -6.34 -4.98 5.88
C VAL A 113 -5.56 -6.10 6.51
N GLY A 114 -5.47 -6.14 7.83
CA GLY A 114 -4.71 -7.19 8.50
C GLY A 114 -5.08 -7.28 9.96
N ILE A 115 -4.73 -8.42 10.57
CA ILE A 115 -4.91 -8.70 11.99
C ILE A 115 -3.64 -9.34 12.54
N SER A 116 -3.11 -8.79 13.63
CA SER A 116 -1.90 -9.29 14.27
C SER A 116 -2.13 -10.60 15.02
N THR A 117 -1.15 -11.50 14.99
CA THR A 117 -1.09 -12.68 15.88
C THR A 117 -0.52 -12.36 17.27
N PHE A 118 -0.29 -11.08 17.61
CA PHE A 118 0.23 -10.69 18.92
C PHE A 118 -0.75 -11.08 20.05
N GLY A 119 -0.36 -12.09 20.82
CA GLY A 119 -1.16 -12.68 21.90
C GLY A 119 -1.62 -14.10 21.60
N ALA A 120 -2.16 -14.35 20.40
CA ALA A 120 -2.57 -15.69 19.93
C ALA A 120 -2.75 -15.70 18.40
N GLU A 121 -2.43 -16.82 17.73
CA GLU A 121 -2.60 -16.94 16.27
C GLU A 121 -4.07 -17.11 15.85
N GLU A 122 -4.89 -17.69 16.73
CA GLU A 122 -6.33 -17.88 16.57
C GLU A 122 -7.08 -16.57 16.29
N VAL A 123 -6.54 -15.43 16.75
CA VAL A 123 -7.10 -14.10 16.50
C VAL A 123 -7.01 -13.75 15.02
N GLN A 124 -5.89 -14.07 14.36
CA GLN A 124 -5.71 -13.86 12.92
C GLN A 124 -6.52 -14.87 12.10
N GLU A 125 -6.67 -16.12 12.57
CA GLU A 125 -7.49 -17.15 11.93
C GLU A 125 -8.98 -16.76 11.90
N PHE A 126 -9.55 -16.38 13.05
CA PHE A 126 -10.88 -15.78 13.13
C PHE A 126 -10.98 -14.51 12.28
N GLY A 127 -9.98 -13.63 12.43
CA GLY A 127 -9.91 -12.33 11.81
C GLY A 127 -9.93 -12.37 10.28
N LEU A 128 -9.13 -13.25 9.67
CA LEU A 128 -9.05 -13.47 8.23
C LEU A 128 -10.42 -13.89 7.67
N ARG A 129 -11.02 -14.93 8.26
CA ARG A 129 -12.33 -15.46 7.82
C ARG A 129 -13.41 -14.38 7.90
N ARG A 130 -13.50 -13.68 9.04
CA ARG A 130 -14.49 -12.63 9.23
C ARG A 130 -14.25 -11.41 8.34
N THR A 131 -13.00 -11.04 8.10
CA THR A 131 -12.64 -9.96 7.15
C THR A 131 -13.09 -10.31 5.73
N ALA A 132 -12.85 -11.55 5.28
CA ALA A 132 -13.28 -12.00 3.96
C ALA A 132 -14.80 -11.94 3.79
N GLU A 133 -15.59 -12.44 4.77
CA GLU A 133 -17.05 -12.32 4.79
C GLU A 133 -17.56 -10.86 4.69
N LEU A 134 -16.84 -9.93 5.33
CA LEU A 134 -17.22 -8.52 5.42
C LEU A 134 -16.78 -7.69 4.21
N LEU A 135 -15.74 -8.08 3.48
CA LEU A 135 -15.17 -7.28 2.40
C LEU A 135 -15.36 -7.85 0.99
N ILE A 136 -15.35 -9.18 0.80
CA ILE A 136 -15.50 -9.79 -0.51
C ILE A 136 -16.86 -9.40 -1.12
N GLY A 137 -16.84 -8.95 -2.37
CA GLY A 137 -18.01 -8.42 -3.07
C GLY A 137 -18.43 -7.00 -2.66
N ARG A 138 -17.71 -6.32 -1.76
CA ARG A 138 -17.97 -4.93 -1.34
C ARG A 138 -16.88 -3.93 -1.73
N ALA A 139 -15.66 -4.41 -1.98
CA ALA A 139 -14.57 -3.65 -2.59
C ALA A 139 -13.99 -4.42 -3.79
N PRO A 140 -13.58 -3.75 -4.89
CA PRO A 140 -13.06 -4.42 -6.09
C PRO A 140 -11.63 -4.95 -5.91
N ARG A 141 -10.89 -4.42 -4.92
CA ARG A 141 -9.56 -4.86 -4.51
C ARG A 141 -9.49 -4.88 -3.00
N ILE A 142 -8.95 -5.96 -2.46
CA ILE A 142 -8.74 -6.20 -1.04
C ILE A 142 -7.35 -6.83 -0.92
N HIS A 143 -6.46 -6.25 -0.12
CA HIS A 143 -5.11 -6.79 0.08
C HIS A 143 -4.86 -7.07 1.57
N TRP A 144 -4.54 -8.32 1.88
CA TRP A 144 -4.16 -8.73 3.22
C TRP A 144 -2.74 -8.30 3.56
N TYR A 145 -2.57 -7.50 4.62
CA TYR A 145 -1.28 -7.15 5.19
C TYR A 145 -0.97 -8.10 6.36
N SER A 146 -0.01 -9.02 6.26
CA SER A 146 0.97 -9.23 5.17
C SER A 146 1.26 -10.72 4.93
N LEU A 147 2.17 -11.04 3.98
CA LEU A 147 2.67 -12.40 3.82
C LEU A 147 3.65 -12.75 4.96
N TYR A 148 4.67 -11.93 5.18
CA TYR A 148 5.67 -12.12 6.23
C TYR A 148 5.51 -11.14 7.38
N ASP A 149 5.81 -11.60 8.59
CA ASP A 149 6.11 -10.72 9.72
C ASP A 149 7.27 -9.78 9.39
N LEU A 150 7.17 -8.55 9.89
CA LEU A 150 8.27 -7.60 9.90
C LEU A 150 9.36 -8.13 10.85
N PRO A 151 10.61 -8.30 10.41
CA PRO A 151 11.66 -8.83 11.28
C PRO A 151 11.90 -7.98 12.51
N ALA A 152 12.05 -8.59 13.68
CA ALA A 152 12.23 -7.87 14.95
C ALA A 152 13.52 -7.04 15.02
N ALA A 153 14.50 -7.36 14.18
CA ALA A 153 15.75 -6.62 14.02
C ALA A 153 15.63 -5.42 13.06
N TRP A 154 14.52 -5.28 12.34
CA TRP A 154 14.29 -4.16 11.41
C TRP A 154 13.48 -3.06 12.12
N PRO A 155 13.74 -1.77 11.83
CA PRO A 155 12.93 -0.70 12.37
C PRO A 155 11.50 -0.82 11.81
N ALA A 156 10.49 -0.74 12.69
CA ALA A 156 9.16 -0.34 12.28
C ALA A 156 9.23 1.14 11.89
N THR A 157 9.52 1.40 10.61
CA THR A 157 9.89 2.71 10.03
C THR A 157 8.96 3.87 10.46
N THR A 158 7.71 3.55 10.81
CA THR A 158 6.58 4.47 10.93
C THR A 158 6.07 4.65 12.36
N ARG A 159 6.74 4.10 13.39
CA ARG A 159 6.14 3.89 14.73
C ARG A 159 7.08 4.17 15.92
N HIS A 160 6.56 4.85 16.96
CA HIS A 160 7.35 5.26 18.14
C HIS A 160 7.11 4.34 19.35
N LYS A 161 8.06 3.45 19.62
CA LYS A 161 8.02 2.37 20.64
C LYS A 161 7.49 2.76 22.02
N GLU A 162 7.83 3.94 22.53
CA GLU A 162 7.46 4.39 23.88
C GLU A 162 6.08 5.07 23.93
N ALA A 163 5.58 5.58 22.80
CA ALA A 163 4.34 6.36 22.72
C ALA A 163 3.09 5.52 22.39
N GLU A 164 3.27 4.28 21.92
CA GLU A 164 2.22 3.49 21.28
C GLU A 164 1.86 2.18 22.01
N GLY A 165 2.55 1.87 23.10
CA GLY A 165 2.24 0.72 23.96
C GLY A 165 2.27 -0.62 23.21
N SER A 166 1.19 -1.40 23.32
CA SER A 166 1.09 -2.71 22.66
C SER A 166 0.94 -2.62 21.14
N SER A 167 0.45 -1.51 20.59
CA SER A 167 0.27 -1.31 19.15
C SER A 167 1.60 -1.39 18.39
N TYR A 168 2.69 -0.88 18.98
CA TYR A 168 4.03 -1.03 18.42
C TYR A 168 4.41 -2.49 18.15
N TYR A 169 4.14 -3.39 19.11
CA TYR A 169 4.52 -4.80 19.00
C TYR A 169 3.65 -5.58 18.02
N ARG A 170 2.40 -5.16 17.80
CA ARG A 170 1.47 -5.79 16.84
C ARG A 170 1.99 -5.75 15.40
N HIS A 171 2.71 -4.69 15.01
CA HIS A 171 3.31 -4.54 13.68
C HIS A 171 4.28 -5.67 13.29
N PHE A 172 4.95 -6.29 14.26
CA PHE A 172 5.90 -7.39 14.04
C PHE A 172 5.22 -8.75 13.85
N HIS A 173 3.89 -8.81 13.90
CA HIS A 173 3.12 -10.05 13.95
C HIS A 173 1.94 -10.09 12.95
N MET A 174 1.97 -9.26 11.89
CA MET A 174 0.92 -9.13 10.88
C MET A 174 0.96 -10.20 9.76
N GLY A 175 2.08 -10.91 9.60
CA GLY A 175 2.26 -11.89 8.53
C GLY A 175 1.39 -13.13 8.70
N LEU A 176 1.10 -13.80 7.58
CA LEU A 176 0.64 -15.20 7.54
C LEU A 176 1.80 -16.19 7.78
N LEU A 177 3.02 -15.72 7.57
CA LEU A 177 4.30 -16.36 7.88
C LEU A 177 5.03 -15.55 8.95
N ARG A 178 5.87 -16.21 9.75
CA ARG A 178 6.86 -15.55 10.62
C ARG A 178 8.01 -14.94 9.80
N GLU A 179 8.89 -14.19 10.46
CA GLU A 179 10.07 -13.57 9.83
C GLU A 179 10.99 -14.59 9.12
N ASP A 180 11.01 -15.84 9.62
CA ASP A 180 11.77 -16.99 9.11
C ASP A 180 11.03 -17.81 8.03
N GLY A 181 9.81 -17.41 7.65
CA GLY A 181 8.97 -18.14 6.70
C GLY A 181 8.16 -19.30 7.30
N THR A 182 8.19 -19.53 8.62
CA THR A 182 7.39 -20.57 9.28
C THR A 182 5.89 -20.20 9.23
N PRO A 183 5.01 -21.06 8.67
CA PRO A 183 3.56 -20.86 8.63
C PRO A 183 2.90 -20.55 9.98
N LYS A 184 1.93 -19.63 9.97
CA LYS A 184 0.97 -19.41 11.06
C LYS A 184 -0.37 -20.07 10.73
N LYS A 185 -1.22 -20.26 11.75
CA LYS A 185 -2.56 -20.88 11.59
C LYS A 185 -3.40 -20.29 10.45
N ALA A 186 -3.45 -18.96 10.31
CA ALA A 186 -4.28 -18.33 9.29
C ALA A 186 -3.86 -18.65 7.84
N LEU A 187 -2.59 -18.98 7.59
CA LEU A 187 -2.07 -19.31 6.26
C LEU A 187 -2.84 -20.46 5.61
N GLN A 188 -3.20 -21.49 6.41
CA GLN A 188 -3.85 -22.71 5.93
C GLN A 188 -5.25 -22.49 5.32
N HIS A 189 -5.83 -21.30 5.56
CA HIS A 189 -7.16 -20.90 5.09
C HIS A 189 -7.12 -19.81 4.03
N PHE A 190 -5.96 -19.22 3.75
CA PHE A 190 -5.88 -18.02 2.91
C PHE A 190 -6.32 -18.30 1.46
N SER A 191 -5.97 -19.47 0.93
CA SER A 191 -6.37 -19.91 -0.42
C SER A 191 -7.88 -20.20 -0.54
N GLU A 192 -8.64 -20.27 0.56
CA GLU A 192 -10.12 -20.31 0.52
C GLU A 192 -10.71 -18.98 0.01
N PHE A 193 -9.93 -17.89 0.03
CA PHE A 193 -10.36 -16.52 -0.29
C PHE A 193 -9.64 -15.92 -1.52
N THR A 194 -8.78 -16.68 -2.20
CA THR A 194 -8.13 -16.25 -3.45
C THR A 194 -8.96 -16.65 -4.67
N PRO A 195 -9.04 -15.82 -5.72
CA PRO A 195 -8.24 -14.62 -5.96
C PRO A 195 -8.81 -13.31 -5.38
N GLU A 196 -10.00 -13.31 -4.77
CA GLU A 196 -10.69 -12.10 -4.29
C GLU A 196 -9.90 -11.33 -3.23
N LEU A 197 -9.18 -12.05 -2.36
CA LEU A 197 -8.24 -11.50 -1.39
C LEU A 197 -6.81 -11.58 -1.93
N GLY A 198 -6.25 -10.43 -2.28
CA GLY A 198 -4.83 -10.27 -2.60
C GLY A 198 -3.96 -10.17 -1.35
N ILE A 199 -2.66 -9.97 -1.55
CA ILE A 199 -1.70 -9.72 -0.46
C ILE A 199 -1.04 -8.34 -0.64
N CYS A 200 -0.82 -7.64 0.48
CA CYS A 200 0.09 -6.51 0.54
C CYS A 200 1.40 -6.98 1.21
N GLN A 201 2.49 -7.01 0.46
CA GLN A 201 3.82 -7.33 0.97
C GLN A 201 4.80 -6.25 0.54
N TRP A 202 5.28 -5.47 1.52
CA TRP A 202 6.40 -4.56 1.32
C TRP A 202 7.70 -5.35 1.28
N PHE A 203 8.43 -5.29 0.17
CA PHE A 203 9.80 -5.80 0.07
C PHE A 203 10.78 -4.67 0.38
N HIS A 204 11.55 -4.82 1.45
CA HIS A 204 12.61 -3.86 1.78
C HIS A 204 13.72 -3.90 0.71
N PHE A 205 14.57 -2.87 0.70
CA PHE A 205 15.70 -2.84 -0.22
C PHE A 205 16.61 -4.07 -0.05
N GLU A 206 16.85 -4.80 -1.14
CA GLU A 206 17.60 -6.06 -1.16
C GLU A 206 17.03 -7.15 -0.21
N ASP A 207 15.69 -7.21 -0.02
CA ASP A 207 15.04 -8.24 0.79
C ASP A 207 15.27 -9.65 0.22
N HIS A 208 16.15 -10.40 0.90
CA HIS A 208 16.53 -11.78 0.58
C HIS A 208 15.35 -12.76 0.50
N ARG A 209 14.19 -12.42 1.08
CA ARG A 209 13.00 -13.29 1.09
C ARG A 209 12.19 -13.25 -0.21
N LEU A 210 12.54 -12.37 -1.17
CA LEU A 210 11.76 -12.14 -2.39
C LEU A 210 11.43 -13.43 -3.17
N ASP A 211 12.38 -14.34 -3.35
CA ASP A 211 12.17 -15.55 -4.16
C ASP A 211 11.27 -16.58 -3.43
N ASP A 212 11.43 -16.71 -2.10
CA ASP A 212 10.54 -17.53 -1.26
C ASP A 212 9.14 -16.92 -1.13
N ALA A 213 9.05 -15.59 -1.10
CA ALA A 213 7.77 -14.89 -1.12
C ALA A 213 7.01 -15.16 -2.42
N VAL A 214 7.66 -15.05 -3.58
CA VAL A 214 7.07 -15.39 -4.87
C VAL A 214 6.55 -16.83 -4.89
N ARG A 215 7.34 -17.78 -4.35
CA ARG A 215 6.91 -19.18 -4.21
C ARG A 215 5.64 -19.30 -3.35
N TRP A 216 5.62 -18.68 -2.17
CA TRP A 216 4.45 -18.69 -1.29
C TRP A 216 3.22 -18.01 -1.90
N LEU A 217 3.37 -16.85 -2.54
CA LEU A 217 2.28 -16.16 -3.24
C LEU A 217 1.63 -17.07 -4.30
N ARG A 218 2.45 -17.81 -5.06
CA ARG A 218 1.98 -18.79 -6.04
C ARG A 218 1.30 -20.00 -5.40
N GLU A 219 1.88 -20.56 -4.34
CA GLU A 219 1.30 -21.69 -3.59
C GLU A 219 -0.05 -21.33 -2.93
N LEU A 220 -0.22 -20.06 -2.52
CA LEU A 220 -1.46 -19.54 -1.94
C LEU A 220 -2.53 -19.19 -2.98
N GLY A 221 -2.22 -19.22 -4.28
CA GLY A 221 -3.16 -18.81 -5.34
C GLY A 221 -3.36 -17.29 -5.46
N VAL A 222 -2.45 -16.49 -4.90
CA VAL A 222 -2.54 -15.02 -4.94
C VAL A 222 -2.49 -14.53 -6.38
N LYS A 223 -3.46 -13.72 -6.75
CA LYS A 223 -3.50 -13.01 -8.03
C LYS A 223 -3.13 -11.54 -7.89
N HIS A 224 -3.78 -10.85 -6.95
CA HIS A 224 -3.57 -9.41 -6.71
C HIS A 224 -2.49 -9.20 -5.65
N LEU A 225 -1.43 -8.47 -6.00
CA LEU A 225 -0.29 -8.20 -5.12
C LEU A 225 -0.07 -6.68 -5.03
N ARG A 226 -0.01 -6.16 -3.80
CA ARG A 226 0.45 -4.79 -3.55
C ARG A 226 1.85 -4.80 -2.93
N THR A 227 2.72 -3.98 -3.48
CA THR A 227 4.08 -3.68 -2.96
C THR A 227 4.36 -2.19 -3.24
N GLY A 228 5.61 -1.74 -3.19
CA GLY A 228 5.98 -0.42 -3.66
C GLY A 228 7.45 -0.24 -4.00
N LEU A 229 7.72 0.85 -4.73
CA LEU A 229 9.06 1.29 -5.11
C LEU A 229 9.35 2.61 -4.41
N SER A 230 10.45 2.65 -3.67
CA SER A 230 10.77 3.73 -2.74
C SER A 230 11.62 4.81 -3.40
N TRP A 231 11.12 6.05 -3.46
CA TRP A 231 11.82 7.23 -3.95
C TRP A 231 13.06 7.52 -3.11
N ALA A 232 12.95 7.42 -1.78
CA ALA A 232 14.09 7.44 -0.87
C ALA A 232 15.15 6.38 -1.24
N ASP A 233 14.73 5.13 -1.46
CA ASP A 233 15.67 4.06 -1.83
C ASP A 233 16.21 4.20 -3.26
N SER A 234 15.56 4.98 -4.12
CA SER A 234 16.03 5.27 -5.49
C SER A 234 17.34 6.08 -5.53
N PHE A 235 17.77 6.64 -4.39
CA PHE A 235 19.08 7.26 -4.21
C PHE A 235 20.16 6.31 -3.65
N ARG A 236 19.82 5.04 -3.36
CA ARG A 236 20.82 4.04 -2.95
C ARG A 236 21.67 3.57 -4.14
N PRO A 237 22.90 3.11 -3.90
CA PRO A 237 23.65 2.35 -4.90
C PRO A 237 22.82 1.18 -5.42
N ASN A 238 22.91 0.91 -6.73
CA ASN A 238 22.21 -0.20 -7.43
C ASN A 238 20.68 -0.18 -7.35
N ALA A 239 20.03 0.93 -6.99
CA ALA A 239 18.59 0.94 -6.74
C ALA A 239 17.73 0.47 -7.94
N ASP A 240 18.03 0.95 -9.14
CA ASP A 240 17.32 0.51 -10.35
C ASP A 240 17.51 -1.00 -10.60
N ALA A 241 18.67 -1.59 -10.29
CA ALA A 241 18.91 -3.03 -10.44
C ALA A 241 18.16 -3.87 -9.40
N TRP A 242 17.97 -3.37 -8.18
CA TRP A 242 17.08 -4.00 -7.19
C TRP A 242 15.62 -3.92 -7.63
N PHE A 243 15.17 -2.75 -8.11
CA PHE A 243 13.81 -2.56 -8.60
C PHE A 243 13.53 -3.43 -9.84
N ASP A 244 14.48 -3.56 -10.77
CA ASP A 244 14.40 -4.49 -11.90
C ASP A 244 14.20 -5.94 -11.43
N ARG A 245 15.03 -6.40 -10.48
CA ARG A 245 14.95 -7.75 -9.91
C ARG A 245 13.59 -7.98 -9.24
N GLN A 246 13.10 -7.00 -8.48
CA GLN A 246 11.79 -7.08 -7.82
C GLN A 246 10.66 -7.17 -8.85
N MET A 247 10.61 -6.25 -9.81
CA MET A 247 9.52 -6.20 -10.77
C MET A 247 9.52 -7.39 -11.73
N ALA A 248 10.69 -7.93 -12.09
CA ALA A 248 10.79 -9.18 -12.85
C ALA A 248 10.32 -10.40 -12.05
N ALA A 249 10.69 -10.51 -10.76
CA ALA A 249 10.25 -11.61 -9.90
C ALA A 249 8.72 -11.60 -9.64
N LEU A 250 8.09 -10.43 -9.74
CA LEU A 250 6.64 -10.25 -9.52
C LEU A 250 5.82 -10.23 -10.83
N GLU A 251 6.41 -10.58 -11.98
CA GLU A 251 5.76 -10.40 -13.28
C GLU A 251 4.49 -11.26 -13.48
N GLU A 252 4.34 -12.36 -12.74
CA GLU A 252 3.20 -13.28 -12.85
C GLU A 252 1.91 -12.80 -12.12
N PHE A 253 2.02 -11.85 -11.18
CA PHE A 253 0.90 -11.33 -10.39
C PHE A 253 0.30 -10.06 -11.00
N ASP A 254 -0.97 -9.76 -10.73
CA ASP A 254 -1.53 -8.43 -11.01
C ASP A 254 -1.06 -7.47 -9.89
N VAL A 255 -0.06 -6.64 -10.20
CA VAL A 255 0.67 -5.83 -9.22
C VAL A 255 0.12 -4.40 -9.13
N THR A 256 -0.20 -3.96 -7.91
CA THR A 256 -0.34 -2.54 -7.58
C THR A 256 0.98 -2.03 -7.00
N ILE A 257 1.68 -1.13 -7.72
CA ILE A 257 2.92 -0.51 -7.20
C ILE A 257 2.56 0.76 -6.44
N THR A 258 2.93 0.84 -5.17
CA THR A 258 2.87 2.09 -4.40
C THR A 258 4.16 2.90 -4.58
N TYR A 259 4.02 4.18 -4.91
CA TYR A 259 5.12 5.15 -4.88
C TYR A 259 5.06 5.95 -3.58
N CYS A 260 6.19 5.99 -2.87
CA CYS A 260 6.47 6.66 -1.59
C CYS A 260 7.99 6.54 -1.39
N PHE A 261 8.66 6.77 -0.27
CA PHE A 261 8.55 7.89 0.67
C PHE A 261 9.65 8.92 0.34
N THR A 262 9.62 10.12 0.93
CA THR A 262 10.56 11.21 0.61
C THR A 262 12.01 10.84 0.97
N PRO A 263 13.01 11.04 0.09
CA PRO A 263 14.42 10.96 0.47
C PRO A 263 14.73 12.05 1.51
N GLU A 264 15.45 11.72 2.60
CA GLU A 264 15.71 12.68 3.70
C GLU A 264 16.29 14.02 3.22
N HIS A 265 17.21 14.00 2.26
CA HIS A 265 17.84 15.20 1.70
C HIS A 265 16.95 15.99 0.70
N ARG A 266 15.73 15.52 0.44
CA ARG A 266 14.72 16.14 -0.45
C ARG A 266 13.42 16.53 0.29
N GLY A 267 13.29 16.24 1.59
CA GLY A 267 12.16 16.69 2.40
C GLY A 267 12.39 18.08 3.03
N ILE A 268 11.31 18.77 3.38
CA ILE A 268 11.36 20.03 4.15
C ILE A 268 12.06 19.82 5.51
N ALA A 269 11.82 18.66 6.12
CA ALA A 269 12.60 18.09 7.21
C ALA A 269 13.31 16.81 6.73
N PRO A 270 14.46 16.43 7.33
CA PRO A 270 15.21 15.24 6.95
C PRO A 270 14.53 13.95 7.47
N HIS A 271 13.35 13.65 6.91
CA HIS A 271 12.54 12.51 7.32
C HIS A 271 11.66 12.02 6.15
N HIS A 272 11.41 10.70 6.11
CA HIS A 272 10.71 10.06 4.99
C HIS A 272 9.22 10.45 4.87
N THR A 273 8.62 10.90 5.97
CA THR A 273 7.24 11.44 6.00
C THR A 273 7.14 12.92 5.62
N SER A 274 8.27 13.60 5.43
CA SER A 274 8.25 15.04 5.18
C SER A 274 7.73 15.35 3.77
N PRO A 275 6.93 16.42 3.59
CA PRO A 275 6.62 16.93 2.25
C PRO A 275 7.91 17.23 1.46
N PRO A 276 7.92 17.04 0.14
CA PRO A 276 9.08 17.37 -0.69
C PRO A 276 9.44 18.86 -0.63
N LEU A 277 10.72 19.18 -0.81
CA LEU A 277 11.18 20.55 -1.11
C LEU A 277 10.70 21.03 -2.48
N VAL A 278 10.50 20.09 -3.42
CA VAL A 278 10.08 20.31 -4.80
C VAL A 278 9.15 19.15 -5.19
N ASN A 279 7.86 19.42 -5.36
CA ASN A 279 6.83 18.40 -5.62
C ASN A 279 7.04 17.71 -6.99
N GLU A 280 7.61 18.43 -7.96
CA GLU A 280 7.93 17.94 -9.30
C GLU A 280 8.94 16.79 -9.29
N GLU A 281 9.83 16.69 -8.30
CA GLU A 281 10.83 15.60 -8.26
C GLU A 281 10.21 14.26 -7.86
N TYR A 282 9.16 14.28 -7.04
CA TYR A 282 8.35 13.09 -6.79
C TYR A 282 7.56 12.70 -8.05
N ALA A 283 7.07 13.68 -8.81
CA ALA A 283 6.40 13.43 -10.09
C ALA A 283 7.37 12.85 -11.15
N GLU A 284 8.60 13.37 -11.25
CA GLU A 284 9.71 12.85 -12.07
C GLU A 284 10.05 11.39 -11.67
N PHE A 285 10.11 11.08 -10.37
CA PHE A 285 10.27 9.71 -9.89
C PHE A 285 9.11 8.81 -10.33
N CYS A 286 7.86 9.24 -10.14
CA CYS A 286 6.68 8.48 -10.55
C CYS A 286 6.66 8.21 -12.06
N ALA A 287 6.97 9.21 -12.88
CA ALA A 287 7.12 9.06 -14.33
C ALA A 287 8.23 8.06 -14.69
N ARG A 288 9.42 8.20 -14.09
CA ARG A 288 10.56 7.31 -14.33
C ARG A 288 10.25 5.85 -13.98
N MET A 289 9.55 5.60 -12.87
CA MET A 289 9.10 4.25 -12.48
C MET A 289 8.01 3.73 -13.43
N THR A 290 7.05 4.57 -13.82
CA THR A 290 5.97 4.21 -14.76
C THR A 290 6.53 3.82 -16.12
N ARG A 291 7.38 4.67 -16.72
CA ARG A 291 8.06 4.42 -17.99
C ARG A 291 8.83 3.09 -18.00
N ARG A 292 9.44 2.74 -16.87
CA ARG A 292 10.30 1.56 -16.73
C ARG A 292 9.53 0.26 -16.49
N TYR A 293 8.53 0.28 -15.61
CA TYR A 293 7.86 -0.93 -15.12
C TYR A 293 6.40 -1.08 -15.58
N VAL A 294 5.84 -0.03 -16.17
CA VAL A 294 4.46 0.01 -16.70
C VAL A 294 4.47 0.52 -18.16
N PRO A 295 5.29 -0.06 -19.06
CA PRO A 295 5.33 0.38 -20.45
C PRO A 295 3.94 0.24 -21.09
N GLN A 296 3.49 1.27 -21.83
CA GLN A 296 2.30 1.15 -22.65
C GLN A 296 2.41 -0.10 -23.53
N ARG A 297 1.42 -1.00 -23.43
CA ARG A 297 1.33 -2.14 -24.34
C ARG A 297 1.16 -1.60 -25.75
N SER A 298 2.18 -1.73 -26.58
CA SER A 298 2.04 -1.45 -28.01
C SER A 298 0.91 -2.31 -28.56
N VAL A 299 -0.10 -1.66 -29.15
CA VAL A 299 -1.14 -2.37 -29.91
C VAL A 299 -0.42 -3.06 -31.04
N ALA A 300 -0.25 -4.37 -30.94
CA ALA A 300 0.28 -5.18 -32.02
C ALA A 300 -0.69 -5.04 -33.20
N THR A 301 -0.30 -4.23 -34.19
CA THR A 301 -1.03 -4.12 -35.46
C THR A 301 -0.99 -5.48 -36.14
N SER A 302 -2.06 -6.24 -35.96
CA SER A 302 -2.35 -7.44 -36.72
C SER A 302 -2.50 -7.04 -38.19
N THR A 303 -1.52 -7.42 -39.01
CA THR A 303 -1.57 -7.39 -40.48
C THR A 303 -1.83 -8.78 -41.02
#